data_AF-A0A948Q2T9-F1
#
_entry.id   AF-A0A948Q2T9-F1
#
_cell.length_a   1.000
_cell.length_b   1.000
_cell.length_c   1.000
_cell.angle_alpha   90.00
_cell.angle_beta   90.00
_cell.angle_gamma   90.00
#
_symmetry.space_group_name_H-M   'P 1'
#
loop_
_entity.id
_entity.type
_entity.pdbx_description
1 polymer ?
#
loop_
_entity_poly.entity_id
_entity_poly.type
_entity_poly.pdbx_seq_one_letter_code
_entity_poly.pdbx_strand_id
1 'polypeptide(L)'
;MIYSAILSALLVFGSFGLASLLTSLVGDIGWPGRIGGTLVGMAVFLQGYMFANPEKFTRKLSSGITLKQRLMHIVYSATIFGTFLWAFGDLIPES
;
A
#
# COMPACT_ATOMS: atom_id res chain seq x y z
N MET A 1 -6.04 -0.78 -16.82
CA MET A 1 -4.82 -1.60 -16.67
C MET A 1 -3.58 -0.75 -16.41
N ILE A 2 -3.22 0.21 -17.29
CA ILE A 2 -2.00 1.04 -17.13
C ILE A 2 -1.93 1.75 -15.77
N TYR A 3 -3.02 2.40 -15.34
CA TYR A 3 -3.06 3.09 -14.03
C TYR A 3 -2.83 2.17 -12.83
N SER A 4 -3.29 0.91 -12.91
CA SER A 4 -3.06 -0.09 -11.87
C SER A 4 -1.59 -0.54 -11.84
N ALA A 5 -0.98 -0.72 -13.01
CA ALA A 5 0.43 -1.09 -13.11
C ALA A 5 1.35 0.02 -12.58
N ILE A 6 1.04 1.29 -12.91
CA ILE A 6 1.77 2.46 -12.39
C ILE A 6 1.64 2.54 -10.87
N LEU A 7 0.44 2.33 -10.33
CA LEU A 7 0.23 2.33 -8.88
C LEU A 7 1.03 1.23 -8.19
N SER A 8 1.01 0.01 -8.72
CA SER A 8 1.80 -1.10 -8.18
C SER A 8 3.31 -0.80 -8.24
N ALA A 9 3.80 -0.26 -9.36
CA ALA A 9 5.19 0.16 -9.49
C ALA A 9 5.56 1.24 -8.47
N LEU A 10 4.71 2.27 -8.31
CA LEU A 10 4.91 3.32 -7.31
C LEU A 10 4.90 2.77 -5.88
N LEU A 11 4.01 1.83 -5.57
CA LEU A 11 3.99 1.18 -4.25
C LEU A 11 5.28 0.42 -4.00
N VAL A 12 5.75 -0.37 -4.96
CA VAL A 12 6.98 -1.17 -4.83
C VAL A 12 8.22 -0.26 -4.75
N PHE A 13 8.50 0.52 -5.79
CA PHE A 13 9.70 1.37 -5.83
C PHE A 13 9.64 2.46 -4.77
N GLY A 14 8.46 3.00 -4.48
CA GLY A 14 8.26 4.00 -3.43
C GLY A 14 8.52 3.43 -2.04
N SER A 15 8.08 2.21 -1.74
CA SER A 15 8.35 1.59 -0.43
C SER A 15 9.82 1.21 -0.25
N PHE A 16 10.50 0.71 -1.29
CA PHE A 16 11.95 0.50 -1.25
C PHE A 16 12.74 1.81 -1.12
N GLY A 17 12.36 2.84 -1.88
CA GLY A 17 12.98 4.16 -1.77
C GLY A 17 12.77 4.79 -0.39
N LEU A 18 11.56 4.66 0.16
CA LEU A 18 11.24 5.12 1.52
C LEU A 18 12.05 4.36 2.57
N ALA A 19 12.19 3.03 2.42
CA ALA A 19 13.03 2.22 3.30
C ALA A 19 14.49 2.69 3.26
N SER A 20 15.09 2.84 2.07
CA SER A 20 16.46 3.31 1.90
C SER A 20 16.70 4.72 2.47
N LEU A 21 15.74 5.63 2.26
CA LEU A 21 15.80 6.98 2.83
C LEU A 21 15.72 6.94 4.36
N LEU A 22 14.81 6.15 4.92
CA LEU A 22 14.65 6.01 6.36
C LEU A 22 15.85 5.34 7.02
N THR A 23 16.43 4.32 6.40
CA THR A 23 17.71 3.72 6.83
C THR A 23 18.82 4.78 6.86
N SER A 24 18.89 5.63 5.84
CA SER A 24 19.91 6.70 5.78
C SER A 24 19.71 7.79 6.84
N LEU A 25 18.47 8.08 7.22
CA LEU A 25 18.13 9.16 8.16
C LEU A 25 18.12 8.74 9.63
N VAL A 26 17.70 7.50 9.91
CA VAL A 26 17.33 7.03 11.26
C VAL A 26 18.09 5.75 11.66
N GLY A 27 18.91 5.19 10.76
CA GLY A 27 19.63 3.94 10.97
C GLY A 27 18.80 2.71 10.57
N ASP A 28 19.46 1.56 10.48
CA ASP A 28 18.81 0.31 10.05
C ASP A 28 18.13 -0.39 11.23
N ILE A 29 16.85 -0.72 11.05
CA ILE A 29 15.98 -1.29 12.09
C ILE A 29 14.94 -2.25 11.50
N GLY A 30 15.19 -2.80 10.30
CA GLY A 30 14.18 -3.56 9.55
C GLY A 30 13.04 -2.67 9.03
N TRP A 31 13.36 -1.56 8.36
CA TRP A 31 12.37 -0.66 7.74
C TRP A 31 11.40 -1.34 6.78
N PRO A 32 11.80 -2.32 5.95
CA PRO A 32 10.88 -3.00 5.03
C PRO A 32 9.68 -3.61 5.76
N GLY A 33 9.91 -4.28 6.90
CA GLY A 33 8.86 -4.88 7.71
C GLY A 33 7.87 -3.85 8.25
N ARG A 34 8.38 -2.73 8.76
CA ARG A 34 7.58 -1.63 9.34
C ARG A 34 6.74 -0.91 8.29
N ILE A 35 7.33 -0.65 7.13
CA ILE A 35 6.63 -0.02 5.99
C ILE A 35 5.55 -0.96 5.48
N GLY A 36 5.86 -2.27 5.38
CA GLY A 36 4.89 -3.30 5.02
C GLY A 36 3.69 -3.34 5.95
N GLY A 37 3.93 -3.41 7.27
CA GLY A 37 2.87 -3.37 8.29
C GLY A 37 2.04 -2.09 8.24
N THR A 38 2.67 -0.94 7.99
CA THR A 38 1.99 0.35 7.86
C THR A 38 1.07 0.39 6.63
N LEU A 39 1.52 -0.12 5.48
CA LEU A 39 0.72 -0.23 4.27
C LEU A 39 -0.52 -1.11 4.49
N VAL A 40 -0.36 -2.27 5.15
CA VAL A 40 -1.47 -3.16 5.49
C VAL A 40 -2.44 -2.48 6.46
N GLY A 41 -1.93 -1.81 7.50
CA GLY A 41 -2.76 -1.10 8.48
C GLY A 41 -3.60 0.02 7.83
N MET A 42 -2.99 0.82 6.96
CA MET A 42 -3.70 1.85 6.18
C MET A 42 -4.74 1.24 5.25
N ALA A 43 -4.44 0.10 4.61
CA ALA A 43 -5.37 -0.59 3.72
C ALA A 43 -6.61 -1.08 4.49
N VAL A 44 -6.43 -1.70 5.66
CA VAL A 44 -7.52 -2.14 6.54
C VAL A 44 -8.35 -0.95 7.03
N PHE A 45 -7.70 0.15 7.44
CA PHE A 45 -8.39 1.37 7.86
C PHE A 45 -9.24 1.95 6.73
N LEU A 46 -8.66 2.09 5.52
CA LEU A 46 -9.36 2.62 4.35
C LEU A 46 -10.54 1.72 3.95
N GLN A 47 -10.36 0.40 4.03
CA GLN A 47 -11.44 -0.56 3.82
C GLN A 47 -12.58 -0.34 4.82
N GLY A 48 -12.28 -0.28 6.13
CA GLY A 48 -13.27 0.00 7.17
C GLY A 48 -14.00 1.33 6.97
N TYR A 49 -13.27 2.39 6.63
CA TYR A 49 -13.84 3.71 6.35
C TYR A 49 -14.80 3.69 5.14
N MET A 50 -14.45 2.94 4.09
CA MET A 50 -15.32 2.76 2.93
C MET A 50 -16.61 2.02 3.27
N PHE A 51 -16.53 0.97 4.09
CA PHE A 51 -17.69 0.21 4.54
C PHE A 51 -18.58 1.01 5.49
N ALA A 52 -18.01 1.90 6.31
CA ALA A 52 -18.77 2.78 7.19
C ALA A 52 -19.48 3.94 6.46
N ASN A 53 -19.03 4.32 5.25
CA ASN A 53 -19.58 5.46 4.50
C ASN A 53 -19.98 5.09 3.05
N PRO A 54 -20.86 4.08 2.82
CA PRO A 54 -21.11 3.53 1.49
C PRO A 54 -21.64 4.56 0.48
N GLU A 55 -22.41 5.55 0.95
CA GLU A 55 -23.03 6.59 0.11
C GLU A 55 -21.97 7.46 -0.60
N LYS A 56 -20.86 7.77 0.07
CA LYS A 56 -19.76 8.57 -0.50
C LYS A 56 -18.99 7.82 -1.59
N PHE A 57 -18.93 6.48 -1.50
CA PHE A 57 -18.07 5.65 -2.36
C PHE A 57 -18.82 4.97 -3.51
N THR A 58 -20.15 5.02 -3.52
CA THR A 58 -20.98 4.49 -4.61
C THR A 58 -21.01 5.43 -5.83
N ARG A 59 -20.48 6.66 -5.72
CA ARG A 59 -20.40 7.62 -6.82
C ARG A 59 -19.60 7.04 -8.00
N LYS A 60 -20.19 7.10 -9.20
CA LYS A 60 -19.52 6.74 -10.45
C LYS A 60 -18.54 7.84 -10.85
N LEU A 61 -17.31 7.44 -11.21
CA LEU A 61 -16.34 8.33 -11.85
C LEU A 61 -16.70 8.52 -13.33
N SER A 62 -16.11 9.55 -13.94
CA SER A 62 -16.18 9.79 -15.40
C SER A 62 -15.78 8.56 -16.23
N SER A 63 -14.93 7.70 -15.68
CA SER A 63 -14.50 6.43 -16.28
C SER A 63 -15.49 5.26 -16.13
N GLY A 64 -16.72 5.49 -15.64
CA GLY A 64 -17.78 4.48 -15.52
C GLY A 64 -17.67 3.51 -14.32
N ILE A 65 -16.48 3.41 -13.68
CA ILE A 65 -16.26 2.64 -12.45
C ILE A 65 -16.71 3.41 -11.20
N THR A 66 -17.08 2.70 -10.14
CA THR A 66 -17.36 3.34 -8.84
C THR A 66 -16.07 3.71 -8.13
N LEU A 67 -16.12 4.76 -7.31
CA LEU A 67 -14.99 5.17 -6.48
C LEU A 67 -14.57 4.03 -5.54
N LYS A 68 -15.55 3.30 -4.99
CA LYS A 68 -15.32 2.07 -4.22
C LYS A 68 -14.47 1.07 -4.99
N GLN A 69 -14.81 0.75 -6.23
CA GLN A 69 -14.07 -0.24 -7.01
C GLN A 69 -12.62 0.17 -7.25
N ARG A 70 -12.36 1.46 -7.49
CA ARG A 70 -10.99 1.98 -7.64
C ARG A 70 -10.21 1.91 -6.34
N LEU A 71 -10.80 2.35 -5.23
CA LEU A 71 -10.15 2.31 -3.91
C LEU A 71 -9.91 0.88 -3.43
N MET A 72 -10.85 -0.04 -3.67
CA MET A 72 -10.68 -1.46 -3.35
C MET A 72 -9.48 -2.08 -4.08
N HIS A 73 -9.22 -1.66 -5.32
CA HIS A 73 -8.02 -2.10 -6.04
C HIS A 73 -6.73 -1.54 -5.40
N ILE A 74 -6.74 -0.29 -4.94
CA ILE A 74 -5.60 0.31 -4.22
C ILE A 74 -5.35 -0.45 -2.92
N VAL A 75 -6.41 -0.69 -2.13
CA VAL A 75 -6.36 -1.46 -0.89
C VAL A 75 -5.81 -2.86 -1.15
N TYR A 76 -6.31 -3.56 -2.16
CA TYR A 76 -5.83 -4.90 -2.50
C TYR A 76 -4.35 -4.91 -2.84
N SER A 77 -3.88 -4.00 -3.69
CA SER A 77 -2.47 -3.86 -4.03
C SER A 77 -1.61 -3.53 -2.80
N ALA A 78 -2.02 -2.55 -1.99
CA ALA A 78 -1.31 -2.15 -0.78
C ALA A 78 -1.22 -3.29 0.24
N THR A 79 -2.29 -4.06 0.44
CA THR A 79 -2.30 -5.22 1.33
C THR A 79 -1.35 -6.31 0.84
N ILE A 80 -1.36 -6.65 -0.44
CA ILE A 80 -0.45 -7.69 -0.98
C ILE A 80 1.01 -7.27 -0.83
N PHE A 81 1.37 -6.09 -1.33
CA PHE A 81 2.76 -5.63 -1.26
C PHE A 81 3.20 -5.36 0.18
N GLY A 82 2.32 -4.79 0.99
CA GLY A 82 2.59 -4.58 2.41
C GLY A 82 2.80 -5.90 3.15
N THR A 83 2.02 -6.94 2.84
CA THR A 83 2.19 -8.28 3.42
C THR A 83 3.50 -8.92 2.96
N PHE A 84 3.88 -8.77 1.68
CA PHE A 84 5.18 -9.26 1.21
C PHE A 84 6.34 -8.55 1.90
N LEU A 85 6.31 -7.22 2.00
CA LEU A 85 7.34 -6.46 2.71
C LEU A 85 7.37 -6.78 4.20
N TRP A 86 6.22 -7.05 4.81
CA TRP A 86 6.14 -7.40 6.21
C TRP A 86 6.66 -8.82 6.49
N ALA A 87 6.30 -9.80 5.65
CA ALA A 87 6.70 -11.20 5.82
C ALA A 87 8.13 -11.50 5.36
N PHE A 88 8.60 -10.81 4.31
CA PHE A 88 9.93 -11.02 3.71
C PHE A 88 10.91 -9.90 4.01
N GLY A 89 10.50 -8.83 4.69
CA GLY A 89 11.37 -7.72 5.07
C GLY A 89 12.54 -8.14 5.96
N ASP A 90 12.30 -9.14 6.83
CA ASP A 90 13.31 -9.70 7.73
C ASP A 90 14.15 -10.83 7.08
N LEU A 91 13.76 -11.30 5.89
CA LEU A 91 14.47 -12.37 5.17
C LEU A 91 15.67 -11.88 4.37
N ILE A 92 15.81 -10.55 4.18
CA ILE A 92 16.99 -9.95 3.59
C ILE A 92 17.92 -9.60 4.76
N PRO A 93 19.03 -10.34 4.97
CA PRO A 93 19.96 -10.03 6.04
C PRO A 93 20.56 -8.65 5.78
N GLU A 94 20.52 -7.78 6.78
CA GLU A 94 21.29 -6.53 6.80
C GLU A 94 22.77 -6.92 6.79
N SER A 95 23.43 -6.80 5.63
CA SER A 95 24.85 -7.06 5.44
C SER A 95 25.69 -5.84 5.80
#